data_AF-A0A564Z988-F1
#
_entry.id   AF-A0A564Z988-F1
#
_cell.length_a   1.000
_cell.length_b   1.000
_cell.length_c   1.000
_cell.angle_alpha   90.00
_cell.angle_beta   90.00
_cell.angle_gamma   90.00
#
_symmetry.space_group_name_H-M   'P 1'
#
loop_
_entity.id
_entity.type
_entity.pdbx_description
1 polymer ?
#
loop_
_entity_poly.entity_id
_entity_poly.type
_entity_poly.pdbx_seq_one_letter_code
_entity_poly.pdbx_strand_id
1 'polypeptide(L)'
;MITTTTTDGEIVEVTLIITGLFVPPNMFGGSKVKGKFAQSERDDETQFIVAYTHGDSNLVIILTERTLDVECKLKNNSGGGHSRLRFPEPIIPGDARYKIKNDTVKLFLPKVDPSQSWVGALTGRGLEEY
;
A
#
# COMPACT_ATOMS: atom_id res chain seq x y z
N MET A 1 1.82 -8.53 -11.44
CA MET A 1 3.03 -7.73 -11.19
C MET A 1 2.67 -6.64 -10.18
N ILE A 2 3.52 -6.35 -9.19
CA ILE A 2 3.37 -5.20 -8.27
C ILE A 2 4.52 -4.24 -8.55
N THR A 3 4.22 -3.06 -9.10
CA THR A 3 5.24 -2.02 -9.35
C THR A 3 5.10 -0.90 -8.35
N THR A 4 6.20 -0.48 -7.73
CA THR A 4 6.22 0.57 -6.72
C THR A 4 6.91 1.82 -7.25
N THR A 5 6.26 2.98 -7.20
CA THR A 5 6.89 4.29 -7.48
C THR A 5 6.66 5.25 -6.34
N THR A 6 7.64 6.10 -6.08
CA THR A 6 7.62 7.01 -4.93
C THR A 6 7.86 8.46 -5.35
N THR A 7 7.01 9.38 -4.90
CA THR A 7 7.25 10.82 -5.00
C THR A 7 7.60 11.38 -3.62
N ASP A 8 8.70 12.12 -3.55
CA ASP A 8 9.23 12.71 -2.32
C ASP A 8 8.52 14.03 -1.93
N GLY A 9 8.46 14.31 -0.64
CA GLY A 9 7.80 15.48 -0.05
C GLY A 9 7.55 15.31 1.46
N GLU A 10 6.77 16.22 2.07
CA GLU A 10 6.25 16.05 3.44
C GLU A 10 5.40 14.78 3.57
N ILE A 11 4.63 14.47 2.52
CA ILE A 11 3.88 13.24 2.37
C ILE A 11 4.50 12.47 1.20
N VAL A 12 4.94 11.25 1.49
CA VAL A 12 5.46 10.33 0.50
C VAL A 12 4.29 9.66 -0.19
N GLU A 13 4.20 9.81 -1.51
CA GLU A 13 3.23 9.07 -2.31
C GLU A 13 3.86 7.77 -2.78
N VAL A 14 3.35 6.62 -2.33
CA VAL A 14 3.74 5.29 -2.81
C VAL A 14 2.63 4.76 -3.72
N THR A 15 2.93 4.52 -4.99
CA THR A 15 1.99 3.92 -5.94
C THR A 15 2.36 2.46 -6.15
N LEU A 16 1.43 1.56 -5.88
CA LEU A 16 1.51 0.13 -6.15
C LEU A 16 0.58 -0.21 -7.33
N ILE A 17 1.12 -0.81 -8.38
CA ILE A 17 0.31 -1.27 -9.52
C ILE A 17 0.08 -2.77 -9.37
N ILE A 18 -1.12 -3.21 -8.96
CA ILE A 18 -1.50 -4.61 -8.75
C ILE A 18 -2.36 -5.07 -9.94
N THR A 19 -1.71 -5.61 -10.98
CA THR A 19 -2.40 -6.07 -12.19
C THR A 19 -3.50 -7.08 -11.85
N GLY A 20 -4.74 -6.82 -12.29
CA GLY A 20 -5.89 -7.71 -12.04
C GLY A 20 -6.72 -7.35 -10.80
N LEU A 21 -6.32 -6.34 -10.01
CA LEU A 21 -7.15 -5.81 -8.93
C LEU A 21 -8.36 -5.04 -9.51
N PHE A 22 -9.55 -5.59 -9.32
CA PHE A 22 -10.80 -4.98 -9.77
C PHE A 22 -11.46 -4.18 -8.66
N VAL A 23 -11.89 -2.96 -8.98
CA VAL A 23 -12.73 -2.13 -8.11
C VAL A 23 -14.04 -1.84 -8.84
N PRO A 24 -15.20 -2.25 -8.28
CA PRO A 24 -16.46 -2.03 -8.94
C PRO A 24 -16.76 -0.52 -9.12
N PRO A 25 -17.37 -0.14 -10.25
CA PRO A 25 -17.83 1.23 -10.44
C PRO A 25 -18.92 1.59 -9.43
N ASN A 26 -18.83 2.79 -8.87
CA ASN A 26 -19.90 3.38 -8.07
C ASN A 26 -20.91 4.11 -8.99
N MET A 27 -22.13 4.32 -8.49
CA MET A 27 -23.24 4.95 -9.22
C MET A 27 -22.94 6.38 -9.74
N PHE A 28 -21.89 7.05 -9.25
CA PHE A 28 -21.51 8.41 -9.62
C PHE A 28 -20.23 8.47 -10.49
N GLY A 29 -20.04 7.51 -11.38
CA GLY A 29 -19.12 7.64 -12.51
C GLY A 29 -17.62 7.52 -12.19
N GLY A 30 -17.22 6.91 -11.07
CA GLY A 30 -15.80 6.64 -10.84
C GLY A 30 -15.48 5.64 -9.73
N SER A 31 -14.97 4.45 -10.08
CA SER A 31 -14.47 3.44 -9.13
C SER A 31 -13.32 4.00 -8.29
N LYS A 32 -13.58 4.32 -7.01
CA LYS A 32 -12.55 4.78 -6.07
C LYS A 32 -12.89 4.34 -4.65
N VAL A 33 -12.05 3.48 -4.08
CA VAL A 33 -12.02 3.22 -2.64
C VAL A 33 -10.98 4.17 -2.03
N LYS A 34 -11.30 4.83 -0.92
CA LYS A 34 -10.37 5.69 -0.18
C LYS A 34 -10.63 5.54 1.32
N GLY A 35 -9.58 5.62 2.13
CA GLY A 35 -9.71 5.49 3.59
C GLY A 35 -8.44 5.80 4.35
N LYS A 36 -8.52 5.59 5.67
CA LYS A 36 -7.40 5.57 6.61
C LYS A 36 -7.11 4.13 7.02
N PHE A 37 -5.91 3.89 7.53
CA PHE A 37 -5.57 2.60 8.10
C PHE A 37 -6.21 2.43 9.48
N ALA A 38 -6.69 1.23 9.78
CA ALA A 38 -7.17 0.89 11.11
C ALA A 38 -5.98 0.46 11.97
N GLN A 39 -5.87 1.01 13.18
CA GLN A 39 -4.89 0.54 14.15
C GLN A 39 -5.23 -0.89 14.58
N SER A 40 -4.22 -1.74 14.64
CA SER A 40 -4.28 -3.12 15.09
C SER A 40 -3.06 -3.37 15.98
N GLU A 41 -3.30 -3.95 17.15
CA GLU A 41 -2.24 -4.36 18.06
C GLU A 41 -1.90 -5.82 17.75
N ARG A 42 -0.63 -6.10 17.43
CA ARG A 42 -0.16 -7.46 17.16
C ARG A 42 1.24 -7.63 17.73
N ASP A 43 1.42 -8.60 18.61
CA ASP A 43 2.73 -9.03 19.15
C ASP A 43 3.60 -7.85 19.63
N ASP A 44 3.04 -6.96 20.48
CA ASP A 44 3.68 -5.76 21.05
C ASP A 44 4.10 -4.66 20.05
N GLU A 45 3.74 -4.79 18.77
CA GLU A 45 3.96 -3.75 17.75
C GLU A 45 2.63 -3.11 17.34
N THR A 46 2.60 -1.78 17.25
CA THR A 46 1.43 -1.08 16.69
C THR A 46 1.48 -1.14 15.18
N GLN A 47 0.53 -1.85 14.59
CA GLN A 47 0.40 -2.01 13.16
C GLN A 47 -0.87 -1.33 12.66
N PHE A 48 -0.86 -0.94 11.39
CA PHE A 48 -1.94 -0.22 10.76
C PHE A 48 -2.35 -1.00 9.51
N ILE A 49 -3.58 -1.51 9.49
CA ILE A 49 -4.01 -2.51 8.51
C ILE A 49 -5.17 -1.98 7.67
N VAL A 50 -5.12 -2.31 6.39
CA VAL A 50 -6.23 -2.17 5.45
C VAL A 50 -6.43 -3.49 4.76
N ALA A 51 -7.65 -4.02 4.82
CA ALA A 51 -8.06 -5.17 4.04
C ALA A 51 -9.13 -4.74 3.04
N TYR A 52 -8.95 -5.10 1.78
CA TYR A 52 -9.90 -4.92 0.70
C TYR A 52 -10.20 -6.26 0.06
N THR A 53 -11.47 -6.66 0.10
CA THR A 53 -11.94 -7.91 -0.51
C THR A 53 -13.01 -7.60 -1.54
N HIS A 54 -12.86 -8.15 -2.74
CA HIS A 54 -13.88 -8.08 -3.78
C HIS A 54 -13.92 -9.37 -4.60
N GLY A 55 -15.07 -10.05 -4.59
CA GLY A 55 -15.18 -11.40 -5.14
C GLY A 55 -14.18 -12.34 -4.46
N ASP A 56 -13.40 -13.06 -5.27
CA ASP A 56 -12.33 -13.95 -4.79
C ASP A 56 -10.96 -13.26 -4.69
N SER A 57 -10.90 -11.93 -4.87
CA SER A 57 -9.67 -11.16 -4.74
C SER A 57 -9.58 -10.51 -3.36
N ASN A 58 -8.43 -10.62 -2.72
CA ASN A 58 -8.13 -10.04 -1.42
C ASN A 58 -6.82 -9.25 -1.51
N LEU A 59 -6.80 -8.06 -0.95
CA LEU A 59 -5.64 -7.20 -0.78
C LEU A 59 -5.56 -6.83 0.70
N VAL A 60 -4.44 -7.15 1.33
CA VAL A 60 -4.11 -6.73 2.68
C VAL A 60 -2.87 -5.85 2.60
N ILE A 61 -2.94 -4.68 3.22
CA ILE A 61 -1.82 -3.75 3.36
C ILE A 61 -1.62 -3.54 4.85
N ILE A 62 -0.41 -3.86 5.30
CA ILE A 62 0.03 -3.69 6.69
C ILE A 62 1.12 -2.62 6.68
N LEU A 63 0.97 -1.65 7.57
CA LEU A 63 1.83 -0.50 7.68
C LEU A 63 2.33 -0.40 9.12
N THR A 64 3.64 -0.25 9.28
CA THR A 64 4.27 0.13 10.54
C THR A 64 4.94 1.48 10.37
N GLU A 65 5.59 1.99 11.41
CA GLU A 65 6.40 3.22 11.28
C GLU A 65 7.51 3.09 10.25
N ARG A 66 8.02 1.88 9.96
CA ARG A 66 9.21 1.67 9.13
C ARG A 66 9.05 0.65 8.00
N THR A 67 7.90 -0.01 7.91
CA THR A 67 7.66 -1.04 6.88
C THR A 67 6.29 -0.90 6.25
N LEU A 68 6.22 -1.33 5.00
CA LEU A 68 5.00 -1.53 4.24
C LEU A 68 5.00 -2.97 3.72
N ASP A 69 4.01 -3.72 4.15
CA ASP A 69 3.76 -5.10 3.77
C ASP A 69 2.47 -5.15 2.96
N VAL A 70 2.54 -5.76 1.79
CA VAL A 70 1.42 -5.86 0.84
C VAL A 70 1.25 -7.31 0.47
N GLU A 71 0.12 -7.88 0.84
CA GLU A 71 -0.31 -9.21 0.45
C GLU A 71 -1.51 -9.10 -0.47
N CYS A 72 -1.48 -9.81 -1.59
CA CYS A 72 -2.58 -9.84 -2.53
C CYS A 72 -2.83 -11.25 -3.01
N LYS A 73 -4.07 -11.70 -2.94
CA LYS A 73 -4.53 -12.95 -3.53
C LYS A 73 -5.55 -12.60 -4.61
N LEU A 74 -5.26 -12.93 -5.86
CA LEU A 74 -6.15 -12.65 -6.99
C LEU A 74 -6.81 -13.93 -7.48
N LYS A 75 -8.08 -13.82 -7.89
CA LYS A 75 -8.92 -14.96 -8.33
C LYS A 75 -8.26 -15.86 -9.37
N ASN A 76 -7.55 -15.27 -10.34
CA ASN A 76 -6.98 -15.98 -11.48
C ASN A 76 -5.47 -16.21 -11.38
N ASN A 77 -4.84 -15.88 -10.24
CA ASN A 77 -3.42 -16.07 -10.05
C ASN A 77 -3.20 -17.10 -8.93
N SER A 78 -2.79 -18.31 -9.30
CA SER A 78 -2.61 -19.45 -8.39
C SER A 78 -1.57 -19.19 -7.29
N GLY A 79 -0.70 -18.20 -7.48
CA GLY A 79 0.17 -17.63 -6.47
C GLY A 79 -0.29 -16.21 -6.14
N GLY A 80 -0.63 -15.97 -4.87
CA GLY A 80 -0.75 -14.60 -4.37
C GLY A 80 0.57 -13.85 -4.52
N GLY A 81 0.50 -12.52 -4.62
CA GLY A 81 1.67 -11.66 -4.58
C GLY A 81 1.91 -11.14 -3.17
N HIS A 82 3.16 -11.23 -2.69
CA HIS A 82 3.60 -10.58 -1.47
C HIS A 82 4.74 -9.61 -1.80
N SER A 83 4.71 -8.42 -1.22
CA SER A 83 5.75 -7.41 -1.36
C SER A 83 5.96 -6.71 -0.03
N ARG A 84 7.22 -6.66 0.42
CA ARG A 84 7.63 -5.89 1.60
C ARG A 84 8.58 -4.78 1.18
N LEU A 85 8.30 -3.57 1.65
CA LEU A 85 9.13 -2.38 1.47
C LEU A 85 9.57 -1.89 2.86
N ARG A 86 10.83 -1.50 2.99
CA ARG A 86 11.36 -0.87 4.21
C ARG A 86 11.62 0.60 3.93
N PHE A 87 11.16 1.47 4.81
CA PHE A 87 11.37 2.90 4.71
C PHE A 87 12.74 3.28 5.26
N PRO A 88 13.42 4.28 4.66
CA PRO A 88 14.67 4.80 5.19
C PRO A 88 14.45 5.48 6.56
N GLU A 89 13.34 6.19 6.71
CA GLU A 89 12.98 6.95 7.91
C GLU A 89 11.56 6.62 8.37
N PRO A 90 11.21 6.89 9.64
CA PRO A 90 9.88 6.59 10.15
C PRO A 90 8.79 7.50 9.55
N ILE A 91 7.60 6.93 9.37
CA ILE A 91 6.38 7.63 8.98
C ILE A 91 5.41 7.72 10.16
N ILE A 92 4.28 8.40 9.96
CA ILE A 92 3.15 8.48 10.89
C ILE A 92 2.00 7.62 10.32
N PRO A 93 1.91 6.31 10.68
CA PRO A 93 0.93 5.42 10.06
C PRO A 93 -0.53 5.78 10.39
N GLY A 94 -0.79 6.37 11.55
CA GLY A 94 -2.14 6.79 11.97
C GLY A 94 -2.75 7.90 11.10
N ASP A 95 -1.91 8.69 10.45
CA ASP A 95 -2.33 9.73 9.50
C ASP A 95 -2.19 9.30 8.04
N ALA A 96 -1.68 8.09 7.79
CA ALA A 96 -1.57 7.54 6.46
C ALA A 96 -2.96 7.32 5.83
N ARG A 97 -3.01 7.53 4.51
CA ARG A 97 -4.22 7.37 3.71
C ARG A 97 -3.96 6.49 2.52
N TYR A 98 -5.00 5.85 2.03
CA TYR A 98 -4.93 5.05 0.82
C TYR A 98 -6.04 5.38 -0.15
N LYS A 99 -5.80 5.07 -1.42
CA LYS A 99 -6.74 5.19 -2.52
C LYS A 99 -6.55 4.03 -3.49
N ILE A 100 -7.59 3.25 -3.73
CA ILE A 100 -7.60 2.17 -4.70
C ILE A 100 -8.45 2.60 -5.89
N LYS A 101 -7.89 2.55 -7.09
CA LYS A 101 -8.57 2.85 -8.35
C LYS A 101 -7.95 1.99 -9.45
N ASN A 102 -8.76 1.15 -10.08
CA ASN A 102 -8.45 0.37 -11.30
C ASN A 102 -7.01 -0.12 -11.35
N ASP A 103 -6.72 -1.33 -10.82
CA ASP A 103 -5.37 -1.92 -10.67
C ASP A 103 -4.37 -1.15 -9.79
N THR A 104 -4.60 0.13 -9.53
CA THR A 104 -3.63 0.99 -8.85
C THR A 104 -4.05 1.26 -7.40
N VAL A 105 -3.11 1.08 -6.48
CA VAL A 105 -3.21 1.46 -5.07
C VAL A 105 -2.23 2.60 -4.82
N LYS A 106 -2.73 3.75 -4.40
CA LYS A 106 -1.92 4.88 -3.96
C LYS A 106 -1.98 4.99 -2.44
N LEU A 107 -0.82 5.03 -1.82
CA LEU A 107 -0.63 5.27 -0.40
C LEU A 107 -0.02 6.65 -0.22
N PHE A 108 -0.52 7.39 0.76
CA PHE A 108 -0.03 8.70 1.15
C PHE A 108 0.48 8.57 2.57
N LEU A 109 1.80 8.62 2.73
CA LEU A 109 2.52 8.30 3.95
C LEU A 109 3.19 9.57 4.49
N PRO A 110 2.65 10.19 5.56
CA PRO A 110 3.27 11.35 6.18
C PRO A 110 4.58 10.95 6.86
N LYS A 111 5.66 11.69 6.63
CA LYS A 111 6.92 11.47 7.36
C LYS A 111 6.81 11.98 8.78
N VAL A 112 7.59 11.39 9.69
CA VAL A 112 7.81 11.99 11.02
C VAL A 112 8.64 13.26 10.89
N ASP A 113 9.70 13.23 10.07
CA ASP A 113 10.53 14.39 9.75
C ASP A 113 10.41 14.73 8.25
N PRO A 114 9.72 15.83 7.88
CA PRO A 114 9.53 16.23 6.49
C PRO A 114 10.79 16.81 5.84
N SER A 115 11.84 17.13 6.61
CA SER A 115 13.11 17.63 6.07
C SER A 115 13.96 16.53 5.42
N GLN A 116 13.69 15.26 5.72
CA GLN A 116 14.40 14.12 5.18
C GLN A 116 13.97 13.86 3.74
N SER A 117 14.92 13.70 2.81
CA SER A 117 14.62 13.39 1.42
C SER A 117 14.69 11.88 1.16
N TRP A 118 13.68 11.34 0.47
CA TRP A 118 13.58 9.91 0.12
C TRP A 118 13.82 9.67 -1.37
N VAL A 119 14.34 10.67 -2.10
CA VAL A 119 14.61 10.58 -3.54
C VAL A 119 15.48 9.35 -3.84
N GLY A 120 14.95 8.44 -4.66
CA GLY A 120 15.66 7.23 -5.09
C GLY A 120 15.72 6.07 -4.07
N ALA A 121 15.42 6.31 -2.80
CA ALA A 121 15.56 5.31 -1.72
C ALA A 121 14.54 4.16 -1.80
N LEU A 122 13.38 4.41 -2.41
CA LEU A 122 12.28 3.45 -2.53
C LEU A 122 12.15 2.87 -3.96
N THR A 123 13.28 2.70 -4.66
CA THR A 123 13.32 2.00 -5.95
C THR A 123 13.27 0.48 -5.75
N GLY A 124 12.14 -0.02 -5.26
CA GLY A 124 11.88 -1.45 -5.19
C GLY A 124 11.51 -2.00 -6.58
N ARG A 125 12.38 -2.80 -7.19
CA ARG A 125 11.96 -3.70 -8.28
C ARG A 125 10.96 -4.69 -7.67
N GLY A 126 9.75 -4.71 -8.23
CA GLY A 126 8.74 -5.68 -7.86
C GLY A 126 9.24 -7.10 -8.06
N LEU A 127 9.02 -7.93 -7.04
CA LEU A 127 9.17 -9.38 -6.98
C LEU A 127 10.61 -9.91 -7.23
N GLU A 128 11.31 -10.26 -6.15
CA GLU A 128 12.02 -11.55 -6.19
C GLU A 128 10.94 -12.62 -6.08
N GLU A 129 10.68 -13.32 -7.18
CA GLU A 129 9.97 -14.59 -7.19
C GLU A 129 10.79 -15.57 -6.34
N TYR A 130 10.14 -16.23 -5.37
CA TYR A 130 10.66 -17.45 -4.74
C TYR A 130 10.11 -18.66 -5.47
#